data_AF-A0A146KD33-F1
#
_entry.id   AF-A0A146KD33-F1
#
_cell.length_a   1.000
_cell.length_b   1.000
_cell.length_c   1.000
_cell.angle_alpha   90.00
_cell.angle_beta   90.00
_cell.angle_gamma   90.00
#
_symmetry.space_group_name_H-M   'P 1'
#
loop_
_entity.id
_entity.type
_entity.pdbx_description
1 polymer ?
#
loop_
_entity_poly.entity_id
_entity_poly.type
_entity_poly.pdbx_seq_one_letter_code
_entity_poly.pdbx_strand_id
1 'polypeptide(L)'
;KKTFELALDFTKLHHNVDLQHLHDNQTLLKNFGVFYEEYCYCVVASGFKGQIAARLASQLAQCKGDKDQCFQIFKNKQKINAICLTYEKLNKNYESVSKTWKTPDDLAKLPYIGPTTCQHLARNIGLQSCVKPDLHLKRLILKLFGKDEEKFVIEKVEQLAKKVGMNPGEVDFCLWVWLSHNGEKQKCCGVLRLR
;
A
#
# COMPACT_ATOMS: atom_id res chain seq x y z
N LYS A 1 -17.23 12.69 9.35
CA LYS A 1 -18.13 12.49 8.19
C LYS A 1 -17.74 13.46 7.07
N LYS A 2 -17.89 14.78 7.26
CA LYS A 2 -17.47 15.81 6.27
C LYS A 2 -16.05 15.64 5.69
N THR A 3 -15.04 15.39 6.53
CA THR A 3 -13.66 15.15 6.06
C THR A 3 -13.54 13.95 5.13
N PHE A 4 -14.28 12.87 5.42
CA PHE A 4 -14.22 11.65 4.62
C PHE A 4 -14.98 11.82 3.30
N GLU A 5 -16.10 12.53 3.29
CA GLU A 5 -16.84 12.84 2.05
C GLU A 5 -15.94 13.58 1.06
N LEU A 6 -15.20 14.61 1.52
CA LEU A 6 -14.21 15.31 0.69
C LEU A 6 -13.11 14.38 0.17
N ALA A 7 -12.60 13.48 1.03
CA ALA A 7 -11.56 12.53 0.65
C ALA A 7 -12.06 11.51 -0.39
N LEU A 8 -13.30 11.03 -0.23
CA LEU A 8 -13.95 10.10 -1.15
C LEU A 8 -14.19 10.75 -2.51
N ASP A 9 -14.74 11.97 -2.54
CA ASP A 9 -14.99 12.70 -3.78
C ASP A 9 -13.69 12.99 -4.53
N PHE A 10 -12.65 13.43 -3.82
CA PHE A 10 -11.31 13.61 -4.38
C PHE A 10 -10.77 12.31 -4.99
N THR A 11 -10.89 11.19 -4.26
CA THR A 11 -10.41 9.89 -4.70
C THR A 11 -11.15 9.42 -5.94
N LYS A 12 -12.48 9.52 -5.98
CA LYS A 12 -13.29 9.19 -7.16
C LYS A 12 -12.96 10.05 -8.37
N LEU A 13 -12.61 11.32 -8.16
CA LEU A 13 -12.28 12.21 -9.27
C LEU A 13 -10.88 11.95 -9.86
N HIS A 14 -9.91 11.53 -9.05
CA HIS A 14 -8.50 11.52 -9.44
C HIS A 14 -7.82 10.16 -9.39
N HIS A 15 -8.35 9.23 -8.61
CA HIS A 15 -7.76 7.93 -8.27
C HIS A 15 -8.83 6.81 -8.27
N ASN A 16 -9.88 6.93 -9.09
CA ASN A 16 -10.96 5.94 -9.15
C ASN A 16 -10.47 4.55 -9.54
N VAL A 17 -9.48 4.47 -10.43
CA VAL A 17 -8.87 3.20 -10.85
C VAL A 17 -8.22 2.49 -9.66
N ASP A 18 -7.57 3.25 -8.77
CA ASP A 18 -6.94 2.71 -7.57
C ASP A 18 -7.99 2.21 -6.58
N LEU A 19 -9.05 3.01 -6.37
CA LEU A 19 -10.16 2.64 -5.49
C LEU A 19 -10.91 1.41 -6.01
N GLN A 20 -11.20 1.34 -7.31
CA GLN A 20 -11.84 0.19 -7.94
C GLN A 20 -10.96 -1.05 -7.83
N HIS A 21 -9.65 -0.92 -8.02
CA HIS A 21 -8.72 -2.03 -7.84
C HIS A 21 -8.77 -2.59 -6.41
N LEU A 22 -8.83 -1.74 -5.38
CA LEU A 22 -8.99 -2.17 -4.00
C LEU A 22 -10.35 -2.84 -3.76
N HIS A 23 -11.39 -2.33 -4.40
CA HIS A 23 -12.72 -2.89 -4.31
C HIS A 23 -12.78 -4.31 -4.91
N ASP A 24 -12.20 -4.50 -6.09
CA ASP A 24 -12.23 -5.76 -6.82
C ASP A 24 -11.30 -6.83 -6.22
N ASN A 25 -10.17 -6.41 -5.64
CA ASN A 25 -9.17 -7.31 -5.09
C ASN A 25 -9.41 -7.65 -3.61
N GLN A 26 -10.51 -8.35 -3.34
CA GLN A 26 -10.81 -8.89 -2.00
C GLN A 26 -10.22 -10.29 -1.75
N THR A 27 -9.46 -10.84 -2.71
CA THR A 27 -8.85 -12.16 -2.59
C THR A 27 -7.37 -12.12 -2.89
N LEU A 28 -6.61 -12.99 -2.21
CA LEU A 28 -5.17 -13.04 -2.32
C LEU A 28 -4.72 -13.27 -3.77
N LEU A 29 -3.85 -12.38 -4.26
CA LEU A 29 -3.29 -12.47 -5.61
C LEU A 29 -2.57 -13.80 -5.84
N LYS A 30 -2.91 -14.48 -6.94
CA LYS A 30 -2.28 -15.75 -7.34
C LYS A 30 -1.08 -15.54 -8.28
N ASN A 31 -1.07 -14.45 -9.05
CA ASN A 31 0.00 -14.16 -10.00
C ASN A 31 1.21 -13.53 -9.28
N PHE A 32 2.36 -14.21 -9.36
CA PHE A 32 3.60 -13.73 -8.74
C PHE A 32 4.07 -12.38 -9.30
N GLY A 33 3.94 -12.13 -10.61
CA GLY A 33 4.36 -10.87 -11.21
C GLY A 33 3.59 -9.68 -10.66
N VAL A 34 2.27 -9.81 -10.53
CA VAL A 34 1.42 -8.77 -9.94
C VAL A 34 1.76 -8.57 -8.46
N PHE A 35 1.89 -9.66 -7.68
CA PHE A 35 2.34 -9.58 -6.29
C PHE A 35 3.70 -8.90 -6.15
N TYR A 36 4.66 -9.27 -6.98
CA TYR A 36 6.03 -8.78 -6.90
C TYR A 36 6.10 -7.28 -7.20
N GLU A 37 5.25 -6.81 -8.12
CA GLU A 37 5.09 -5.39 -8.38
C GLU A 37 4.51 -4.64 -7.17
N GLU A 38 3.50 -5.19 -6.49
CA GLU A 38 2.94 -4.63 -5.24
C GLU A 38 3.98 -4.58 -4.12
N TYR A 39 4.74 -5.66 -3.97
CA TYR A 39 5.84 -5.74 -3.03
C TYR A 39 6.91 -4.68 -3.32
N CYS A 40 7.34 -4.53 -4.58
CA CYS A 40 8.29 -3.49 -4.98
C CYS A 40 7.77 -2.09 -4.64
N TYR A 41 6.48 -1.83 -4.89
CA TYR A 41 5.85 -0.57 -4.51
C TYR A 41 5.95 -0.32 -3.00
N CYS A 42 5.55 -1.28 -2.16
CA CYS A 42 5.58 -1.13 -0.71
C CYS A 42 7.01 -0.90 -0.17
N VAL A 43 7.99 -1.64 -0.69
CA VAL A 43 9.40 -1.46 -0.33
C VAL A 43 9.88 -0.06 -0.69
N VAL A 44 9.57 0.46 -1.89
CA VAL A 44 9.98 1.81 -2.29
C VAL A 44 9.23 2.87 -1.50
N ALA A 45 7.91 2.73 -1.32
CA ALA A 45 7.06 3.69 -0.62
C ALA A 45 7.42 3.90 0.85
N SER A 46 8.04 2.92 1.51
CA SER A 46 8.54 3.05 2.88
C SER A 46 9.61 4.16 2.99
N GLY A 47 9.22 5.38 3.37
CA GLY A 47 10.10 6.55 3.43
C GLY A 47 10.23 7.36 2.13
N PHE A 48 9.40 7.12 1.13
CA PHE A 48 9.35 7.92 -0.10
C PHE A 48 7.91 8.36 -0.42
N LYS A 49 7.76 9.40 -1.25
CA LYS A 49 6.44 9.80 -1.76
C LYS A 49 5.83 8.66 -2.61
N GLY A 50 4.55 8.38 -2.44
CA GLY A 50 3.83 7.35 -3.20
C GLY A 50 3.99 7.51 -4.72
N GLN A 51 4.00 8.74 -5.23
CA GLN A 51 4.26 9.01 -6.66
C GLN A 51 5.62 8.51 -7.17
N ILE A 52 6.66 8.52 -6.31
CA ILE A 52 7.99 8.02 -6.67
C ILE A 52 7.95 6.49 -6.70
N ALA A 53 7.32 5.87 -5.69
CA ALA A 53 7.12 4.44 -5.67
C ALA A 53 6.31 3.94 -6.89
N ALA A 54 5.22 4.62 -7.23
CA ALA A 54 4.38 4.28 -8.37
C ALA A 54 5.15 4.29 -9.70
N ARG A 55 6.05 5.27 -9.89
CA ARG A 55 6.89 5.36 -11.10
C ARG A 55 7.93 4.25 -11.20
N LEU A 56 8.51 3.84 -10.06
CA LEU A 56 9.64 2.93 -10.02
C LEU A 56 9.23 1.46 -9.90
N ALA A 57 8.09 1.17 -9.27
CA ALA A 57 7.69 -0.20 -8.93
C ALA A 57 7.63 -1.13 -10.15
N SER A 58 6.97 -0.72 -11.22
CA SER A 58 6.85 -1.54 -12.44
C SER A 58 8.20 -1.76 -13.13
N GLN A 59 9.07 -0.74 -13.16
CA GLN A 59 10.41 -0.86 -13.74
C GLN A 59 11.29 -1.82 -12.93
N LEU A 60 11.26 -1.73 -11.60
CA LEU A 60 11.99 -2.63 -10.71
C LEU A 60 11.47 -4.06 -10.80
N ALA A 61 10.14 -4.25 -10.90
CA ALA A 61 9.56 -5.58 -11.07
C ALA A 61 9.99 -6.24 -12.39
N GLN A 62 10.11 -5.46 -13.47
CA GLN A 62 10.57 -5.93 -14.78
C GLN A 62 12.03 -6.42 -14.78
N CYS A 63 12.87 -5.91 -13.87
CA CYS A 63 14.24 -6.39 -13.70
C CYS A 63 14.32 -7.82 -13.17
N LYS A 64 13.21 -8.39 -12.64
CA LYS A 64 13.16 -9.80 -12.23
C LYS A 64 14.30 -10.19 -11.27
N GLY A 65 14.60 -9.31 -10.31
CA GLY A 65 15.66 -9.51 -9.32
C GLY A 65 17.09 -9.33 -9.85
N ASP A 66 17.30 -8.93 -11.11
CA ASP A 66 18.62 -8.52 -11.61
C ASP A 66 19.09 -7.28 -10.85
N LYS A 67 20.16 -7.47 -10.07
CA LYS A 67 20.68 -6.47 -9.13
C LYS A 67 21.23 -5.25 -9.85
N ASP A 68 21.95 -5.44 -10.96
CA ASP A 68 22.61 -4.36 -11.69
C ASP A 68 21.57 -3.49 -12.40
N GLN A 69 20.56 -4.12 -13.03
CA GLN A 69 19.45 -3.39 -13.64
C GLN A 69 18.63 -2.62 -12.58
N CYS A 70 18.31 -3.26 -11.45
CA CYS A 70 17.65 -2.58 -10.33
C CYS A 70 18.46 -1.35 -9.89
N PHE A 71 19.78 -1.49 -9.79
CA PHE A 71 20.66 -0.40 -9.38
C PHE A 71 20.71 0.76 -10.37
N GLN A 72 20.50 0.53 -11.67
CA GLN A 72 20.40 1.62 -12.62
C GLN A 72 19.14 2.47 -12.40
N ILE A 73 18.03 1.84 -11.98
CA ILE A 73 16.74 2.51 -11.75
C ILE A 73 16.70 3.20 -10.38
N PHE A 74 17.23 2.56 -9.33
CA PHE A 74 17.12 3.06 -7.96
C PHE A 74 18.43 2.84 -7.19
N LYS A 75 18.92 3.85 -6.46
CA LYS A 75 20.26 3.79 -5.85
C LYS A 75 20.27 3.32 -4.38
N ASN A 76 19.12 2.95 -3.82
CA ASN A 76 19.04 2.48 -2.43
C ASN A 76 19.43 0.99 -2.32
N LYS A 77 20.66 0.73 -1.84
CA LYS A 77 21.23 -0.63 -1.76
C LYS A 77 20.41 -1.59 -0.91
N GLN A 78 19.92 -1.15 0.25
CA GLN A 78 19.18 -2.02 1.18
C GLN A 78 17.85 -2.48 0.57
N LYS A 79 17.11 -1.55 -0.05
CA LYS A 79 15.85 -1.85 -0.71
C LYS A 79 16.03 -2.73 -1.94
N ILE A 80 17.08 -2.51 -2.73
CA ILE A 80 17.39 -3.39 -3.86
C ILE A 80 17.72 -4.80 -3.40
N ASN A 81 18.56 -4.94 -2.36
CA ASN A 81 18.85 -6.27 -1.83
C ASN A 81 17.57 -7.00 -1.39
N ALA A 82 16.61 -6.29 -0.77
CA ALA A 82 15.31 -6.86 -0.42
C ALA A 82 14.48 -7.27 -1.65
N ILE A 83 14.42 -6.40 -2.67
CA ILE A 83 13.74 -6.66 -3.94
C ILE A 83 14.30 -7.89 -4.65
N CYS A 84 15.62 -7.99 -4.79
CA CYS A 84 16.29 -9.13 -5.41
C CYS A 84 16.08 -10.42 -4.61
N LEU A 85 16.27 -10.36 -3.29
CA LEU A 85 16.13 -11.53 -2.40
C LEU A 85 14.70 -12.08 -2.41
N THR A 86 13.69 -11.21 -2.43
CA THR A 86 12.29 -11.63 -2.51
C THR A 86 11.98 -12.30 -3.84
N TYR A 87 12.52 -11.79 -4.95
CA TYR A 87 12.37 -12.45 -6.25
C TYR A 87 12.98 -13.84 -6.26
N GLU A 88 14.24 -13.95 -5.81
CA GLU A 88 14.96 -15.21 -5.72
C GLU A 88 14.19 -16.25 -4.90
N LYS A 89 13.66 -15.84 -3.74
CA LYS A 89 12.96 -16.74 -2.82
C LYS A 89 11.58 -17.18 -3.30
N LEU A 90 10.86 -16.32 -4.03
CA LEU A 90 9.43 -16.50 -4.30
C LEU A 90 9.09 -16.84 -5.75
N ASN A 91 9.93 -16.53 -6.73
CA ASN A 91 9.55 -16.61 -8.16
C ASN A 91 9.09 -18.01 -8.63
N LYS A 92 9.54 -19.07 -7.96
CA LYS A 92 9.24 -20.48 -8.30
C LYS A 92 8.21 -21.14 -7.40
N ASN A 93 7.91 -20.57 -6.24
CA ASN A 93 7.09 -21.19 -5.20
C ASN A 93 6.06 -20.22 -4.59
N TYR A 94 5.87 -19.04 -5.17
CA TYR A 94 4.97 -18.01 -4.66
C TYR A 94 3.58 -18.56 -4.33
N GLU A 95 2.98 -19.36 -5.22
CA GLU A 95 1.62 -19.86 -5.00
C GLU A 95 1.51 -20.77 -3.76
N SER A 96 2.51 -21.61 -3.49
CA SER A 96 2.49 -22.47 -2.31
C SER A 96 2.78 -21.68 -1.04
N VAL A 97 3.75 -20.76 -1.09
CA VAL A 97 4.11 -19.89 0.04
C VAL A 97 2.95 -18.94 0.39
N SER A 98 2.32 -18.31 -0.59
CA SER A 98 1.28 -17.31 -0.34
C SER A 98 0.04 -17.90 0.32
N LYS A 99 -0.29 -19.18 0.05
CA LYS A 99 -1.37 -19.92 0.73
C LYS A 99 -1.16 -20.06 2.24
N THR A 100 0.07 -19.90 2.72
CA THR A 100 0.39 -19.94 4.16
C THR A 100 0.08 -18.62 4.87
N TRP A 101 -0.04 -17.51 4.15
CA TRP A 101 -0.37 -16.20 4.72
C TRP A 101 -1.85 -16.14 5.10
N LYS A 102 -2.13 -15.75 6.34
CA LYS A 102 -3.48 -15.63 6.92
C LYS A 102 -3.72 -14.24 7.50
N THR A 103 -2.67 -13.60 7.99
CA THR A 103 -2.74 -12.25 8.55
C THR A 103 -1.66 -11.35 7.95
N PRO A 104 -1.80 -10.01 8.04
CA PRO A 104 -0.73 -9.10 7.62
C PRO A 104 0.62 -9.42 8.26
N ASP A 105 0.65 -9.90 9.51
CA ASP A 105 1.89 -10.22 10.23
C ASP A 105 2.71 -11.34 9.57
N ASP A 106 2.06 -12.25 8.84
CA ASP A 106 2.76 -13.29 8.07
C ASP A 106 3.69 -12.68 7.00
N LEU A 107 3.35 -11.49 6.49
CA LEU A 107 4.12 -10.76 5.49
C LEU A 107 5.35 -10.06 6.10
N ALA A 108 5.42 -9.86 7.42
CA ALA A 108 6.56 -9.21 8.08
C ALA A 108 7.86 -10.03 7.98
N LYS A 109 7.76 -11.31 7.60
CA LYS A 109 8.91 -12.18 7.30
C LYS A 109 9.55 -11.86 5.95
N LEU A 110 8.86 -11.11 5.07
CA LEU A 110 9.40 -10.68 3.79
C LEU A 110 10.48 -9.60 4.02
N PRO A 111 11.58 -9.64 3.25
CA PRO A 111 12.63 -8.62 3.34
C PRO A 111 12.05 -7.20 3.27
N TYR A 112 12.47 -6.33 4.21
CA TYR A 112 12.08 -4.91 4.27
C TYR A 112 10.59 -4.62 4.53
N ILE A 113 9.80 -5.62 4.92
CA ILE A 113 8.40 -5.44 5.30
C ILE A 113 8.30 -5.41 6.83
N GLY A 114 8.10 -4.22 7.39
CA GLY A 114 7.90 -4.02 8.83
C GLY A 114 6.41 -3.99 9.24
N PRO A 115 6.12 -3.75 10.53
CA PRO A 115 4.75 -3.80 11.11
C PRO A 115 3.73 -2.89 10.42
N THR A 116 4.13 -1.72 9.93
CA THR A 116 3.22 -0.84 9.17
C THR A 116 3.16 -1.22 7.69
N THR A 117 4.28 -1.66 7.11
CA THR A 117 4.36 -1.97 5.68
C THR A 117 3.66 -3.30 5.35
N CYS A 118 3.57 -4.22 6.31
CA CYS A 118 2.81 -5.46 6.11
C CYS A 118 1.31 -5.20 5.94
N GLN A 119 0.74 -4.23 6.66
CA GLN A 119 -0.64 -3.76 6.46
C GLN A 119 -0.84 -3.19 5.05
N HIS A 120 0.12 -2.38 4.58
CA HIS A 120 0.11 -1.86 3.21
C HIS A 120 0.04 -3.00 2.18
N LEU A 121 0.98 -3.93 2.28
CA LEU A 121 1.10 -5.01 1.31
C LEU A 121 -0.12 -5.93 1.37
N ALA A 122 -0.59 -6.29 2.56
CA ALA A 122 -1.77 -7.12 2.75
C ALA A 122 -3.01 -6.56 2.06
N ARG A 123 -3.23 -5.25 2.18
CA ARG A 123 -4.33 -4.55 1.53
C ARG A 123 -4.18 -4.50 0.01
N ASN A 124 -2.97 -4.31 -0.51
CA ASN A 124 -2.72 -4.26 -1.95
C ASN A 124 -2.90 -5.62 -2.64
N ILE A 125 -2.56 -6.72 -1.95
CA ILE A 125 -2.56 -8.06 -2.54
C ILE A 125 -3.85 -8.83 -2.27
N GLY A 126 -4.86 -8.18 -1.64
CA GLY A 126 -6.13 -8.81 -1.30
C GLY A 126 -6.04 -9.86 -0.20
N LEU A 127 -4.99 -9.83 0.63
CA LEU A 127 -4.89 -10.73 1.80
C LEU A 127 -5.91 -10.34 2.87
N GLN A 128 -6.01 -9.03 3.15
CA GLN A 128 -6.96 -8.47 4.09
C GLN A 128 -7.18 -6.99 3.78
N SER A 129 -8.43 -6.53 3.82
CA SER A 129 -8.73 -5.10 3.78
C SER A 129 -8.48 -4.49 5.16
N CYS A 130 -7.26 -4.01 5.40
CA CYS A 130 -6.83 -3.46 6.69
C CYS A 130 -6.44 -1.98 6.60
N VAL A 131 -6.44 -1.33 7.76
CA VAL A 131 -6.01 0.07 7.93
C VAL A 131 -4.50 0.10 8.14
N LYS A 132 -3.82 1.03 7.47
CA LYS A 132 -2.39 1.26 7.64
C LYS A 132 -2.19 2.51 8.50
N PRO A 133 -1.86 2.40 9.80
CA PRO A 133 -1.76 3.55 10.72
C PRO A 133 -0.47 4.36 10.47
N ASP A 134 -0.35 4.98 9.30
CA ASP A 134 0.80 5.78 8.91
C ASP A 134 0.76 7.20 9.50
N LEU A 135 1.80 7.99 9.19
CA LEU A 135 1.93 9.35 9.72
C LEU A 135 0.79 10.28 9.26
N HIS A 136 0.19 10.11 8.09
CA HIS A 136 -0.91 10.95 7.64
C HIS A 136 -2.16 10.67 8.47
N LEU A 137 -2.50 9.39 8.65
CA LEU A 137 -3.64 9.01 9.46
C LEU A 137 -3.42 9.32 10.95
N LYS A 138 -2.25 9.00 11.50
CA LYS A 138 -1.89 9.36 12.89
C LYS A 138 -2.08 10.85 13.15
N ARG A 139 -1.59 11.72 12.25
CA ARG A 139 -1.77 13.18 12.36
C ARG A 139 -3.23 13.61 12.28
N LEU A 140 -4.01 13.01 11.38
CA LEU A 140 -5.44 13.31 11.26
C LEU A 140 -6.18 12.93 12.55
N ILE A 141 -5.96 11.72 13.07
CA ILE A 141 -6.61 11.22 14.29
C ILE A 141 -6.16 12.04 15.49
N LEU A 142 -4.87 12.38 15.61
CA LEU A 142 -4.36 13.26 16.66
C LEU A 142 -5.11 14.61 16.67
N LYS A 143 -5.27 15.22 15.49
CA LYS A 143 -5.97 16.50 15.35
C LYS A 143 -7.45 16.42 15.75
N LEU A 144 -8.11 15.29 15.48
CA LEU A 144 -9.54 15.12 15.73
C LEU A 144 -9.87 14.64 17.15
N PHE A 145 -8.98 13.86 17.76
CA PHE A 145 -9.27 13.12 19.00
C PHE A 145 -8.23 13.28 20.10
N GLY A 146 -7.10 13.96 19.84
CA GLY A 146 -6.00 14.12 20.80
C GLY A 146 -5.22 12.84 21.09
N LYS A 147 -5.35 11.81 20.22
CA LYS A 147 -4.75 10.47 20.37
C LYS A 147 -4.27 9.95 19.02
N ASP A 148 -3.14 9.25 18.99
CA ASP A 148 -2.53 8.71 17.76
C ASP A 148 -1.91 7.32 17.92
N GLU A 149 -2.21 6.63 19.02
CA GLU A 149 -1.78 5.25 19.23
C GLU A 149 -2.33 4.35 18.11
N GLU A 150 -1.51 3.42 17.59
CA GLU A 150 -1.83 2.66 16.37
C GLU A 150 -3.18 1.94 16.44
N LYS A 151 -3.44 1.28 17.58
CA LYS A 151 -4.71 0.58 17.82
C LYS A 151 -5.90 1.54 17.78
N PHE A 152 -5.75 2.75 18.32
CA PHE A 152 -6.80 3.76 18.32
C PHE A 152 -7.06 4.32 16.93
N VAL A 153 -6.00 4.57 16.15
CA VAL A 153 -6.11 4.99 14.75
C VAL A 153 -6.88 3.96 13.92
N ILE A 154 -6.50 2.68 14.03
CA ILE A 154 -7.16 1.56 13.34
C ILE A 154 -8.64 1.52 13.74
N GLU A 155 -8.94 1.52 15.05
CA GLU A 155 -10.31 1.46 15.56
C GLU A 155 -11.19 2.60 15.01
N LYS A 156 -10.67 3.84 14.94
CA LYS A 156 -11.44 4.98 14.43
C LYS A 156 -11.72 4.88 12.94
N VAL A 157 -10.77 4.38 12.16
CA VAL A 157 -10.97 4.19 10.71
C VAL A 157 -11.94 3.02 10.45
N GLU A 158 -11.86 1.93 11.21
CA GLU A 158 -12.81 0.81 11.12
C GLU A 158 -14.24 1.22 11.53
N GLN A 159 -14.39 2.02 12.58
CA GLN A 159 -15.69 2.60 12.96
C GLN A 159 -16.27 3.48 11.87
N LEU A 160 -15.43 4.29 11.21
CA LEU A 160 -15.83 5.10 10.07
C LEU A 160 -16.26 4.20 8.90
N ALA A 161 -15.46 3.19 8.56
CA ALA A 161 -15.74 2.22 7.50
C ALA A 161 -17.10 1.53 7.69
N LYS A 162 -17.38 1.03 8.91
CA LYS A 162 -18.69 0.48 9.27
C LYS A 162 -19.83 1.49 9.09
N LYS A 163 -19.61 2.76 9.48
CA LYS A 163 -20.61 3.81 9.37
C LYS A 163 -20.93 4.20 7.93
N VAL A 164 -19.97 4.10 7.01
CA VAL A 164 -20.15 4.46 5.59
C VAL A 164 -20.42 3.26 4.69
N GLY A 165 -20.35 2.04 5.23
CA GLY A 165 -20.59 0.81 4.47
C GLY A 165 -19.49 0.48 3.47
N MET A 166 -18.25 0.84 3.77
CA MET A 166 -17.07 0.57 2.93
C MET A 166 -16.07 -0.33 3.65
N ASN A 167 -15.16 -0.94 2.90
CA ASN A 167 -14.11 -1.74 3.50
C ASN A 167 -13.06 -0.84 4.19
N PRO A 168 -12.46 -1.25 5.32
CA PRO A 168 -11.49 -0.43 6.05
C PRO A 168 -10.29 0.02 5.18
N GLY A 169 -9.78 -0.85 4.30
CA GLY A 169 -8.68 -0.52 3.40
C GLY A 169 -9.05 0.49 2.30
N GLU A 170 -10.32 0.55 1.89
CA GLU A 170 -10.80 1.57 0.94
C GLU A 170 -10.90 2.93 1.63
N VAL A 171 -11.40 2.96 2.87
CA VAL A 171 -11.48 4.18 3.68
C VAL A 171 -10.08 4.73 4.00
N ASP A 172 -9.16 3.86 4.42
CA ASP A 172 -7.75 4.15 4.60
C ASP A 172 -7.17 4.82 3.35
N PHE A 173 -7.34 4.19 2.18
CA PHE A 173 -6.82 4.69 0.92
C PHE A 173 -7.37 6.08 0.58
N CYS A 174 -8.69 6.29 0.69
CA CYS A 174 -9.31 7.58 0.39
C CYS A 174 -8.76 8.70 1.29
N LEU A 175 -8.65 8.44 2.59
CA LEU A 175 -8.08 9.39 3.54
C LEU A 175 -6.60 9.66 3.23
N TRP A 176 -5.82 8.62 2.98
CA TRP A 176 -4.40 8.72 2.71
C TRP A 176 -4.11 9.53 1.43
N VAL A 177 -4.82 9.24 0.32
CA VAL A 177 -4.57 9.94 -0.94
C VAL A 177 -4.92 11.41 -0.81
N TRP A 178 -6.07 11.73 -0.21
CA TRP A 178 -6.47 13.12 0.02
C TRP A 178 -5.48 13.88 0.91
N LEU A 179 -5.04 13.27 2.03
CA LEU A 179 -4.08 13.87 2.95
C LEU A 179 -2.68 14.05 2.33
N SER A 180 -2.20 13.07 1.56
CA SER A 180 -0.88 13.14 0.90
C SER A 180 -0.84 14.19 -0.21
N HIS A 181 -2.01 14.58 -0.72
CA HIS A 181 -2.20 15.55 -1.78
C HIS A 181 -2.59 16.94 -1.24
N ASN A 182 -2.74 17.10 0.08
CA ASN A 182 -3.31 18.29 0.73
C ASN A 182 -4.68 18.69 0.15
N GLY A 183 -5.45 17.73 -0.36
CA GLY A 183 -6.73 17.97 -1.04
C GLY A 183 -6.62 18.58 -2.44
N GLU A 184 -5.42 18.66 -3.03
CA GLU A 184 -5.18 19.28 -4.33
C GLU A 184 -4.65 18.28 -5.36
N LYS A 185 -4.96 18.48 -6.64
CA LYS A 185 -4.46 17.62 -7.72
C LYS A 185 -2.93 17.63 -7.77
N GLN A 186 -2.32 16.45 -7.87
CA GLN A 186 -0.89 16.27 -8.02
C GLN A 186 -0.55 15.62 -9.37
N LYS A 187 0.75 15.51 -9.68
CA LYS A 187 1.25 14.92 -10.95
C LYS A 187 0.86 13.45 -11.15
N CYS A 188 0.57 12.73 -10.07
CA CYS A 188 0.12 11.33 -10.14
C CYS A 188 -1.36 11.17 -10.47
N CYS A 189 -2.20 12.18 -10.25
CA CYS A 189 -3.65 12.09 -10.40
C CYS A 189 -4.07 11.76 -11.83
N GLY A 190 -4.79 10.65 -12.02
CA GLY A 190 -5.24 10.15 -13.31
C GLY A 190 -4.14 9.55 -14.21
N VAL A 191 -2.90 9.43 -13.71
CA VAL A 191 -1.75 8.98 -14.51
C VAL A 191 -1.04 7.79 -13.87
N LEU A 192 -0.88 7.79 -12.55
CA LEU A 192 -0.12 6.77 -11.82
C LEU A 192 -1.03 6.02 -10.85
N ARG A 193 -0.88 4.69 -10.77
CA ARG A 193 -1.55 3.88 -9.75
C ARG A 193 -0.92 4.14 -8.39
N LEU A 194 -1.61 4.84 -7.51
CA LEU A 194 -1.21 4.91 -6.11
C LEU A 194 -1.80 3.69 -5.42
N ARG A 195 -0.93 2.92 -4.77
CA ARG A 195 -1.29 1.66 -4.16
C ARG A 195 -1.34 1.86 -2.67
#